data_AF-A0A2E7QTG3-F1
#
_entry.id   AF-A0A2E7QTG3-F1
#
_cell.length_a   1.000
_cell.length_b   1.000
_cell.length_c   1.000
_cell.angle_alpha   90.00
_cell.angle_beta   90.00
_cell.angle_gamma   90.00
#
_symmetry.space_group_name_H-M   'P 1'
#
loop_
_entity.id
_entity.type
_entity.pdbx_description
1 polymer ?
#
loop_
_entity_poly.entity_id
_entity_poly.type
_entity_poly.pdbx_seq_one_letter_code
_entity_poly.pdbx_strand_id
1 'polypeptide(L)'
;MPTNLYFTKGTTNEQLLYEDLVIEALGIFGHDCYYLPRTLVNEDDLLGEDALSKYENAYPMEMWMETPEGYQGEKEIITRFGLEVRDETTFVVSRRRWEDILIAASGTGSSTALTDTEYLSDILGTGRPNEGDLIWHPTVKKLFIISFVDHDDPFYQIDNLPVYKLYCRTYEYSSQEINTGIPEIDNIEEKHTLDPRNWNLIGESPFTYNEAIRLEAGTDLTTTGLIIDETDSDNIICEDEVGVDSILYEDDEGDEYYIILENFNIEEQMPQADNDFFEDEAIGTESIDGIIDFSEKNPFGEPTEGM
;
A
#
# COMPACT_ATOMS: atom_id res chain seq x y z
N MET A 1 -10.80 15.66 50.58
CA MET A 1 -11.95 14.74 50.74
C MET A 1 -12.09 14.03 49.42
N PRO A 2 -12.11 12.68 49.38
CA PRO A 2 -12.42 11.94 48.16
C PRO A 2 -13.85 12.26 47.69
N THR A 3 -14.20 11.89 46.46
CA THR A 3 -15.42 12.25 45.70
C THR A 3 -16.73 12.33 46.52
N ASN A 4 -17.63 13.24 46.10
CA ASN A 4 -18.87 13.52 46.82
C ASN A 4 -19.86 12.34 46.72
N LEU A 5 -20.28 11.80 47.88
CA LEU A 5 -21.20 10.65 48.02
C LEU A 5 -22.57 10.86 47.33
N TYR A 6 -23.01 12.11 47.17
CA TYR A 6 -24.32 12.44 46.59
C TYR A 6 -24.30 12.57 45.06
N PHE A 7 -23.12 12.55 44.45
CA PHE A 7 -22.99 12.50 42.99
C PHE A 7 -22.45 11.13 42.61
N THR A 8 -23.36 10.26 42.15
CA THR A 8 -22.99 9.02 41.49
C THR A 8 -22.47 9.36 40.10
N LYS A 9 -21.26 8.91 39.79
CA LYS A 9 -20.75 8.92 38.42
C LYS A 9 -21.33 7.70 37.69
N GLY A 10 -21.63 7.84 36.40
CA GLY A 10 -21.83 6.67 35.55
C GLY A 10 -23.18 5.97 35.67
N THR A 11 -24.30 6.69 35.78
CA THR A 11 -25.59 6.01 35.53
C THR A 11 -25.69 5.64 34.04
N THR A 12 -26.24 4.47 33.72
CA THR A 12 -26.28 3.96 32.33
C THR A 12 -26.94 4.95 31.36
N ASN A 13 -27.98 5.65 31.79
CA ASN A 13 -28.65 6.64 30.95
C ASN A 13 -27.77 7.87 30.65
N GLU A 14 -26.95 8.32 31.61
CA GLU A 14 -26.02 9.43 31.37
C GLU A 14 -24.85 8.98 30.49
N GLN A 15 -24.37 7.74 30.65
CA GLN A 15 -23.35 7.15 29.79
C GLN A 15 -23.83 7.06 28.34
N LEU A 16 -25.06 6.56 28.11
CA LEU A 16 -25.66 6.50 26.78
C LEU A 16 -25.89 7.88 26.18
N LEU A 17 -26.36 8.86 26.98
CA LEU A 17 -26.50 10.23 26.50
C LEU A 17 -25.16 10.83 26.08
N TYR A 18 -24.09 10.56 26.83
CA TYR A 18 -22.76 11.03 26.48
C TYR A 18 -22.26 10.39 25.18
N GLU A 19 -22.45 9.08 25.02
CA GLU A 19 -22.14 8.38 23.76
C GLU A 19 -22.96 8.91 22.57
N ASP A 20 -24.25 9.16 22.76
CA ASP A 20 -25.13 9.73 21.74
C ASP A 20 -24.61 11.09 21.27
N LEU A 21 -24.22 11.96 22.21
CA LEU A 21 -23.66 13.28 21.90
C LEU A 21 -22.33 13.19 21.16
N VAL A 22 -21.46 12.24 21.54
CA VAL A 22 -20.19 12.00 20.84
C VAL A 22 -20.44 11.53 19.41
N ILE A 23 -21.39 10.62 19.21
CA ILE A 23 -21.75 10.11 17.89
C ILE A 23 -22.38 11.20 17.02
N GLU A 24 -23.23 12.05 17.60
CA GLU A 24 -23.78 13.20 16.88
C GLU A 24 -22.68 14.20 16.51
N ALA A 25 -21.75 14.49 17.41
CA ALA A 25 -20.61 15.36 17.13
C ALA A 25 -19.72 14.79 16.01
N LEU A 26 -19.43 13.48 16.04
CA LEU A 26 -18.72 12.79 14.96
C LEU A 26 -19.49 12.84 13.64
N GLY A 27 -20.81 12.71 13.65
CA GLY A 27 -21.63 12.81 12.44
C GLY A 27 -21.69 14.22 11.84
N ILE A 28 -21.54 15.28 12.66
CA ILE A 28 -21.56 16.67 12.19
C ILE A 28 -20.18 17.13 11.71
N PHE A 29 -19.14 16.80 12.47
CA PHE A 29 -17.80 17.36 12.27
C PHE A 29 -16.79 16.34 11.74
N GLY A 30 -17.04 15.05 11.88
CA GLY A 30 -16.16 14.00 11.42
C GLY A 30 -16.05 13.91 9.90
N HIS A 31 -15.17 13.03 9.46
CA HIS A 31 -14.95 12.67 8.08
C HIS A 31 -15.39 11.24 7.83
N ASP A 32 -16.02 11.00 6.67
CA ASP A 32 -16.36 9.67 6.20
C ASP A 32 -15.08 8.97 5.74
N CYS A 33 -14.60 8.02 6.52
CA CYS A 33 -13.43 7.20 6.22
C CYS A 33 -13.85 5.75 5.98
N TYR A 34 -12.94 4.95 5.42
CA TYR A 34 -13.15 3.50 5.33
C TYR A 34 -12.14 2.77 6.20
N TYR A 35 -12.62 1.83 7.00
CA TYR A 35 -11.82 0.91 7.80
C TYR A 35 -11.62 -0.39 7.04
N LEU A 36 -10.38 -0.83 6.90
CA LEU A 36 -9.99 -2.03 6.19
C LEU A 36 -9.28 -2.99 7.18
N PRO A 37 -9.95 -4.06 7.63
CA PRO A 37 -9.29 -5.05 8.48
C PRO A 37 -8.28 -5.87 7.68
N ARG A 38 -7.13 -6.17 8.28
CA ARG A 38 -6.16 -7.10 7.70
C ARG A 38 -6.60 -8.54 7.92
N THR A 39 -6.38 -9.38 6.92
CA THR A 39 -6.43 -10.83 7.04
C THR A 39 -5.03 -11.38 6.86
N LEU A 40 -4.55 -12.18 7.82
CA LEU A 40 -3.24 -12.81 7.73
C LEU A 40 -3.36 -14.07 6.87
N VAL A 41 -2.46 -14.22 5.91
CA VAL A 41 -2.40 -15.35 4.99
C VAL A 41 -1.09 -16.11 5.24
N ASN A 42 -1.20 -17.45 5.35
CA ASN A 42 -0.09 -18.36 5.58
C ASN A 42 0.67 -18.11 6.90
N GLU A 43 -0.03 -17.95 8.02
CA GLU A 43 0.60 -17.94 9.34
C GLU A 43 1.21 -19.31 9.65
N ASP A 44 2.54 -19.39 9.71
CA ASP A 44 3.26 -20.57 10.19
C ASP A 44 3.57 -20.45 11.68
N ASP A 45 2.68 -21.00 12.50
CA ASP A 45 2.81 -21.04 13.96
C ASP A 45 4.05 -21.80 14.46
N LEU A 46 4.62 -22.70 13.66
CA LEU A 46 5.75 -23.54 14.06
C LEU A 46 7.10 -22.85 13.87
N LEU A 47 7.26 -22.10 12.77
CA LEU A 47 8.51 -21.42 12.44
C LEU A 47 8.48 -19.91 12.72
N GLY A 48 7.30 -19.34 12.97
CA GLY A 48 7.13 -17.90 13.17
C GLY A 48 7.56 -17.10 11.94
N GLU A 49 7.30 -17.63 10.74
CA GLU A 49 7.46 -16.89 9.49
C GLU A 49 6.48 -15.71 9.48
N ASP A 50 6.89 -14.62 8.83
CA ASP A 50 6.05 -13.42 8.72
C ASP A 50 4.89 -13.69 7.75
N ALA A 51 3.66 -13.62 8.25
CA ALA A 51 2.47 -13.87 7.46
C ALA A 51 2.19 -12.68 6.52
N LEU A 52 1.92 -12.96 5.25
CA LEU A 52 1.52 -11.92 4.31
C LEU A 52 0.12 -11.42 4.67
N SER A 53 -0.06 -10.11 4.76
CA SER A 53 -1.38 -9.52 5.02
C SER A 53 -2.13 -9.25 3.71
N LYS A 54 -3.46 -9.42 3.73
CA LYS A 54 -4.39 -9.04 2.66
C LYS A 54 -5.51 -8.16 3.20
N TYR A 55 -6.09 -7.33 2.34
CA TYR A 55 -7.21 -6.44 2.67
C TYR A 55 -8.33 -6.62 1.65
N GLU A 56 -9.37 -7.38 2.03
CA GLU A 56 -10.47 -7.74 1.12
C GLU A 56 -11.76 -6.95 1.36
N ASN A 57 -11.89 -6.32 2.54
CA ASN A 57 -13.12 -5.67 2.97
C ASN A 57 -12.86 -4.20 3.34
N ALA A 58 -13.86 -3.34 3.08
CA ALA A 58 -13.85 -1.95 3.50
C ALA A 58 -15.19 -1.57 4.15
N TYR A 59 -15.14 -1.06 5.37
CA TYR A 59 -16.30 -0.63 6.14
C TYR A 59 -16.33 0.89 6.28
N PRO A 60 -17.37 1.59 5.82
CA PRO A 60 -17.49 3.03 5.99
C PRO A 60 -17.70 3.38 7.47
N MET A 61 -17.01 4.42 7.94
CA MET A 61 -17.05 4.84 9.34
C MET A 61 -16.74 6.33 9.48
N GLU A 62 -17.48 6.99 10.35
CA GLU A 62 -17.24 8.39 10.70
C GLU A 62 -16.10 8.48 11.72
N MET A 63 -15.01 9.17 11.34
CA MET A 63 -13.85 9.39 12.19
C MET A 63 -13.53 10.87 12.28
N TRP A 64 -13.15 11.34 13.47
CA TRP A 64 -12.62 12.70 13.65
C TRP A 64 -11.10 12.67 13.61
N MET A 65 -10.50 13.56 12.83
CA MET A 65 -9.06 13.77 12.82
C MET A 65 -8.70 14.80 13.89
N GLU A 66 -7.99 14.39 14.94
CA GLU A 66 -7.62 15.28 16.06
C GLU A 66 -6.61 16.35 15.64
N THR A 67 -5.97 16.19 14.48
CA THR A 67 -4.91 17.04 13.97
C THR A 67 -5.38 17.90 12.78
N PRO A 68 -6.31 18.87 12.96
CA PRO A 68 -6.85 19.67 11.87
C PRO A 68 -5.84 20.67 11.29
N GLU A 69 -4.77 20.98 12.02
CA GLU A 69 -3.73 21.94 11.61
C GLU A 69 -2.62 21.29 10.74
N GLY A 70 -2.71 19.98 10.48
CA GLY A 70 -1.79 19.22 9.63
C GLY A 70 -1.27 17.93 10.28
N TYR A 71 -0.47 17.20 9.52
CA TYR A 71 0.21 15.99 10.00
C TYR A 71 1.14 16.31 11.16
N GLN A 72 1.02 15.54 12.23
CA GLN A 72 1.92 15.56 13.37
C GLN A 72 3.09 14.58 13.13
N GLY A 73 4.13 14.65 13.95
CA GLY A 73 5.31 13.79 13.84
C GLY A 73 6.51 14.42 13.13
N GLU A 74 7.59 13.65 13.04
CA GLU A 74 8.84 14.02 12.36
C GLU A 74 8.66 13.79 10.85
N LYS A 75 8.16 14.84 10.17
CA LYS A 75 7.68 14.78 8.77
C LYS A 75 8.69 14.24 7.78
N GLU A 76 9.97 14.53 7.96
CA GLU A 76 11.06 14.08 7.10
C GLU A 76 12.16 13.52 7.99
N ILE A 77 12.30 12.20 8.02
CA ILE A 77 13.40 11.51 8.70
C ILE A 77 14.40 11.11 7.64
N ILE A 78 15.64 11.61 7.75
CA ILE A 78 16.74 11.11 6.93
C ILE A 78 17.33 9.90 7.64
N THR A 79 17.04 8.71 7.13
CA THR A 79 17.68 7.47 7.56
C THR A 79 18.90 7.16 6.68
N ARG A 80 19.71 6.17 7.08
CA ARG A 80 20.82 5.67 6.24
C ARG A 80 20.33 5.08 4.89
N PHE A 81 19.05 4.78 4.78
CA PHE A 81 18.42 4.25 3.57
C PHE A 81 17.73 5.31 2.71
N GLY A 82 17.75 6.58 3.13
CA GLY A 82 17.15 7.69 2.38
C GLY A 82 16.26 8.58 3.25
N LEU A 83 15.65 9.57 2.60
CA LEU A 83 14.65 10.44 3.20
C LEU A 83 13.30 9.71 3.22
N GLU A 84 12.77 9.51 4.42
CA GLU A 84 11.47 8.91 4.65
C GLU A 84 10.49 9.98 5.12
N VAL A 85 9.39 10.15 4.39
CA VAL A 85 8.32 11.08 4.77
C VAL A 85 7.23 10.32 5.50
N ARG A 86 7.15 10.50 6.82
CA ARG A 86 6.08 9.89 7.64
C ARG A 86 5.13 10.95 8.12
N ASP A 87 3.94 10.92 7.55
CA ASP A 87 2.81 11.68 8.07
C ASP A 87 2.12 10.86 9.17
N GLU A 88 2.09 11.36 10.40
CA GLU A 88 1.36 10.77 11.53
C GLU A 88 0.09 11.57 11.85
N THR A 89 -0.97 10.86 12.21
CA THR A 89 -2.28 11.43 12.51
C THR A 89 -3.01 10.60 13.55
N THR A 90 -3.85 11.25 14.36
CA THR A 90 -4.73 10.56 15.29
C THR A 90 -6.18 10.64 14.83
N PHE A 91 -6.81 9.46 14.68
CA PHE A 91 -8.24 9.35 14.42
C PHE A 91 -8.99 8.99 15.70
N VAL A 92 -10.17 9.57 15.89
CA VAL A 92 -11.07 9.28 17.00
C VAL A 92 -12.34 8.65 16.46
N VAL A 93 -12.67 7.47 16.98
CA VAL A 93 -13.86 6.70 16.61
C VAL A 93 -14.72 6.43 17.84
N SER A 94 -16.05 6.44 17.69
CA SER A 94 -16.95 6.01 18.77
C SER A 94 -16.94 4.48 18.92
N ARG A 95 -16.85 4.02 20.17
CA ARG A 95 -16.92 2.59 20.50
C ARG A 95 -18.25 1.95 20.11
N ARG A 96 -19.38 2.63 20.34
CA ARG A 96 -20.69 2.06 20.00
C ARG A 96 -20.88 1.95 18.49
N ARG A 97 -20.42 2.94 17.72
CA ARG A 97 -20.43 2.84 16.25
C ARG A 97 -19.51 1.74 15.74
N TRP A 98 -18.36 1.54 16.40
CA TRP A 98 -17.48 0.42 16.12
C TRP A 98 -18.19 -0.92 16.35
N GLU A 99 -18.91 -1.08 17.46
CA GLU A 99 -19.70 -2.29 17.75
C GLU A 99 -20.80 -2.54 16.69
N ASP A 100 -21.46 -1.49 16.18
CA ASP A 100 -22.44 -1.62 15.08
C ASP A 100 -21.77 -2.17 13.80
N ILE A 101 -20.54 -1.78 13.54
CA ILE A 101 -19.75 -2.25 12.38
C ILE A 101 -19.28 -3.69 12.58
N LEU A 102 -18.90 -4.09 13.81
CA LEU A 102 -18.63 -5.50 14.13
C LEU A 102 -19.86 -6.38 13.83
N ILE A 103 -21.05 -5.92 14.20
CA ILE A 103 -22.31 -6.62 13.93
C ILE A 103 -22.55 -6.71 12.42
N ALA A 104 -22.37 -5.60 11.68
CA ALA A 104 -22.51 -5.58 10.22
C ALA A 104 -21.50 -6.51 9.53
N ALA A 105 -20.24 -6.51 9.96
CA ALA A 105 -19.16 -7.35 9.44
C ALA A 105 -19.40 -8.85 9.72
N SER A 106 -19.99 -9.20 10.87
CA SER A 106 -20.29 -10.59 11.24
C SER A 106 -21.43 -11.25 10.44
N GLY A 107 -22.13 -10.50 9.58
CA GLY A 107 -23.30 -10.97 8.83
C GLY A 107 -24.50 -11.38 9.70
N THR A 108 -24.39 -11.22 11.02
CA THR A 108 -25.36 -11.67 12.01
C THR A 108 -26.06 -10.44 12.59
N GLY A 109 -27.34 -10.23 12.27
CA GLY A 109 -28.12 -9.06 12.68
C GLY A 109 -28.46 -8.98 14.18
N SER A 110 -27.60 -9.47 15.08
CA SER A 110 -27.81 -9.47 16.53
C SER A 110 -26.54 -9.09 17.29
N SER A 111 -26.65 -8.11 18.19
CA SER A 111 -25.58 -7.68 19.12
C SER A 111 -25.17 -8.75 20.14
N THR A 112 -25.96 -9.82 20.30
CA THR A 112 -25.59 -10.98 21.12
C THR A 112 -24.54 -11.88 20.46
N ALA A 113 -24.21 -11.64 19.18
CA ALA A 113 -23.16 -12.36 18.47
C ALA A 113 -21.74 -12.04 18.99
N LEU A 114 -21.59 -10.99 19.80
CA LEU A 114 -20.32 -10.60 20.42
C LEU A 114 -19.81 -11.58 21.50
N THR A 115 -20.58 -12.62 21.85
CA THR A 115 -20.16 -13.69 22.76
C THR A 115 -19.69 -14.96 22.06
N ASP A 116 -19.92 -15.12 20.75
CA ASP A 116 -19.44 -16.28 20.00
C ASP A 116 -18.04 -16.00 19.45
N THR A 117 -17.06 -16.45 20.24
CA THR A 117 -15.67 -15.98 20.27
C THR A 117 -14.79 -16.60 19.18
N GLU A 118 -15.34 -17.32 18.20
CA GLU A 118 -14.54 -18.05 17.19
C GLU A 118 -14.56 -17.42 15.78
N TYR A 119 -15.59 -16.63 15.43
CA TYR A 119 -15.68 -15.99 14.09
C TYR A 119 -15.26 -14.52 14.09
N LEU A 120 -15.38 -13.85 15.24
CA LEU A 120 -14.93 -12.46 15.44
C LEU A 120 -13.44 -12.36 15.80
N SER A 121 -12.84 -13.44 16.32
CA SER A 121 -11.41 -13.51 16.65
C SER A 121 -10.52 -13.45 15.41
N ASP A 122 -10.93 -14.08 14.31
CA ASP A 122 -10.12 -14.15 13.09
C ASP A 122 -10.25 -12.91 12.19
N ILE A 123 -11.38 -12.21 12.25
CA ILE A 123 -11.61 -11.01 11.42
C ILE A 123 -11.25 -9.73 12.20
N LEU A 124 -11.57 -9.65 13.51
CA LEU A 124 -11.49 -8.42 14.32
C LEU A 124 -10.96 -8.61 15.76
N GLY A 125 -10.46 -9.80 16.12
CA GLY A 125 -9.51 -10.10 17.22
C GLY A 125 -9.88 -9.78 18.66
N THR A 126 -10.26 -8.53 18.96
CA THR A 126 -10.20 -7.99 20.34
C THR A 126 -11.42 -7.17 20.75
N GLY A 127 -12.45 -7.04 19.90
CA GLY A 127 -13.63 -6.21 20.17
C GLY A 127 -13.35 -4.69 20.08
N ARG A 128 -12.15 -4.33 19.63
CA ARG A 128 -11.69 -2.97 19.32
C ARG A 128 -10.95 -3.02 17.97
N PRO A 129 -10.66 -1.86 17.34
CA PRO A 129 -9.79 -1.81 16.17
C PRO A 129 -8.44 -2.47 16.48
N ASN A 130 -7.90 -3.21 15.51
CA ASN A 130 -6.61 -3.89 15.68
C ASN A 130 -5.47 -3.04 15.14
N GLU A 131 -4.30 -3.19 15.76
CA GLU A 131 -3.07 -2.64 15.23
C GLU A 131 -2.68 -3.35 13.92
N GLY A 132 -2.23 -2.58 12.93
CA GLY A 132 -1.89 -3.06 11.59
C GLY A 132 -3.03 -2.97 10.58
N ASP A 133 -4.26 -2.65 10.99
CA ASP A 133 -5.37 -2.40 10.08
C ASP A 133 -5.23 -1.04 9.38
N LEU A 134 -5.87 -0.90 8.21
CA LEU A 134 -5.76 0.30 7.38
C LEU A 134 -7.01 1.18 7.47
N ILE A 135 -6.79 2.49 7.33
CA ILE A 135 -7.83 3.50 7.23
C ILE A 135 -7.62 4.26 5.93
N TRP A 136 -8.63 4.26 5.07
CA TRP A 136 -8.66 5.07 3.86
C TRP A 136 -9.41 6.39 4.12
N HIS A 137 -8.76 7.50 3.80
CA HIS A 137 -9.36 8.83 3.87
C HIS A 137 -9.68 9.37 2.47
N PRO A 138 -10.97 9.45 2.05
CA PRO A 138 -11.36 9.85 0.69
C PRO A 138 -10.90 11.24 0.26
N THR A 139 -10.99 12.24 1.14
CA THR A 139 -10.60 13.63 0.81
C THR A 139 -9.09 13.79 0.59
N VAL A 140 -8.29 13.15 1.44
CA VAL A 140 -6.82 13.22 1.42
C VAL A 140 -6.23 12.28 0.38
N LYS A 141 -6.99 11.24 0.01
CA LYS A 141 -6.58 10.15 -0.89
C LYS A 141 -5.32 9.43 -0.44
N LYS A 142 -5.21 9.15 0.86
CA LYS A 142 -4.11 8.39 1.47
C LYS A 142 -4.63 7.27 2.36
N LEU A 143 -3.86 6.19 2.42
CA LEU A 143 -4.01 5.10 3.37
C LEU A 143 -3.16 5.36 4.61
N PHE A 144 -3.73 5.08 5.77
CA PHE A 144 -3.06 5.15 7.06
C PHE A 144 -3.10 3.78 7.74
N ILE A 145 -1.99 3.35 8.29
CA ILE A 145 -1.89 2.13 9.10
C ILE A 145 -1.98 2.48 10.58
N ILE A 146 -2.81 1.74 11.30
CA ILE A 146 -3.00 1.89 12.74
C ILE A 146 -1.77 1.30 13.44
N SER A 147 -1.00 2.16 14.11
CA SER A 147 0.19 1.75 14.86
C SER A 147 -0.16 1.37 16.30
N PHE A 148 -1.08 2.11 16.91
CA PHE A 148 -1.51 1.86 18.28
C PHE A 148 -2.95 2.32 18.52
N VAL A 149 -3.70 1.53 19.30
CA VAL A 149 -5.08 1.85 19.67
C VAL A 149 -5.15 2.11 21.18
N ASP A 150 -5.38 3.37 21.52
CA ASP A 150 -5.62 3.81 22.88
C ASP A 150 -7.13 3.77 23.19
N HIS A 151 -7.47 3.11 24.29
CA HIS A 151 -8.84 2.95 24.76
C HIS A 151 -9.08 3.66 26.10
N ASP A 152 -8.04 4.24 26.71
CA ASP A 152 -8.10 4.86 28.03
C ASP A 152 -8.23 6.39 27.95
N ASP A 153 -8.03 7.00 26.78
CA ASP A 153 -8.17 8.45 26.53
C ASP A 153 -9.46 8.76 25.73
N PRO A 154 -10.43 9.54 26.29
CA PRO A 154 -10.41 10.31 27.52
C PRO A 154 -10.74 9.51 28.78
N PHE A 155 -9.93 9.72 29.82
CA PHE A 155 -9.99 8.95 31.07
C PHE A 155 -11.31 9.15 31.83
N TYR A 156 -12.17 8.13 31.81
CA TYR A 156 -13.30 7.89 32.72
C TYR A 156 -14.04 9.15 33.22
N GLN A 157 -14.46 10.04 32.31
CA GLN A 157 -15.18 11.26 32.71
C GLN A 157 -16.52 10.92 33.41
N ILE A 158 -17.14 9.80 33.04
CA ILE A 158 -18.38 9.28 33.62
C ILE A 158 -18.31 7.78 33.95
N ASP A 159 -17.11 7.29 34.30
CA ASP A 159 -16.81 5.86 34.46
C ASP A 159 -17.15 5.04 33.19
N ASN A 160 -17.07 5.68 32.02
CA ASN A 160 -17.25 5.08 30.70
C ASN A 160 -16.17 5.60 29.73
N LEU A 161 -15.82 4.77 28.75
CA LEU A 161 -14.84 5.01 27.70
C LEU A 161 -15.58 5.00 26.34
N PRO A 162 -16.05 6.17 25.85
CA PRO A 162 -16.95 6.22 24.70
C PRO A 162 -16.24 6.15 23.34
N VAL A 163 -14.92 6.32 23.30
CA VAL A 163 -14.14 6.45 22.07
C VAL A 163 -12.87 5.62 22.11
N TYR A 164 -12.39 5.23 20.93
CA TYR A 164 -11.03 4.76 20.71
C TYR A 164 -10.23 5.85 20.00
N LYS A 165 -8.99 6.06 20.43
CA LYS A 165 -8.02 6.89 19.73
C LYS A 165 -7.03 6.01 18.98
N LEU A 166 -6.97 6.21 17.67
CA LEU A 166 -6.16 5.42 16.75
C LEU A 166 -4.97 6.28 16.32
N TYR A 167 -3.79 5.94 16.80
CA TYR A 167 -2.56 6.56 16.34
C TYR A 167 -2.14 5.89 15.04
N CYS A 168 -2.17 6.66 13.96
CA CYS A 168 -1.96 6.16 12.62
C CYS A 168 -0.78 6.87 11.96
N ARG A 169 -0.12 6.14 11.06
CA ARG A 169 0.94 6.67 10.19
C ARG A 169 0.58 6.37 8.74
N THR A 170 1.14 7.10 7.79
CA THR A 170 0.93 6.77 6.37
C THR A 170 1.37 5.35 6.06
N TYR A 171 0.56 4.64 5.29
CA TYR A 171 0.84 3.28 4.86
C TYR A 171 1.95 3.28 3.80
N GLU A 172 2.90 2.36 3.98
CA GLU A 172 3.95 2.11 3.00
C GLU A 172 3.56 0.87 2.20
N TYR A 173 3.54 1.00 0.87
CA TYR A 173 3.14 -0.09 0.00
C TYR A 173 4.21 -1.19 0.02
N SER A 174 3.75 -2.41 0.23
CA SER A 174 4.53 -3.64 0.09
C SER A 174 3.81 -4.61 -0.84
N SER A 175 4.30 -5.84 -0.99
CA SER A 175 3.66 -6.92 -1.77
C SER A 175 2.36 -7.48 -1.15
N GLN A 176 1.60 -6.64 -0.43
CA GLN A 176 0.32 -6.99 0.18
C GLN A 176 -0.81 -6.67 -0.81
N GLU A 177 -1.79 -7.56 -0.90
CA GLU A 177 -2.92 -7.42 -1.82
C GLU A 177 -4.04 -6.57 -1.17
N ILE A 178 -4.48 -5.51 -1.86
CA ILE A 178 -5.63 -4.68 -1.47
C ILE A 178 -6.70 -4.83 -2.55
N ASN A 179 -7.79 -5.53 -2.23
CA ASN A 179 -8.90 -5.78 -3.15
C ASN A 179 -10.21 -5.66 -2.40
N THR A 180 -10.63 -4.42 -2.16
CA THR A 180 -11.80 -4.08 -1.35
C THR A 180 -13.11 -4.01 -2.15
N GLY A 181 -13.02 -4.04 -3.49
CA GLY A 181 -14.15 -3.85 -4.40
C GLY A 181 -14.55 -2.37 -4.57
N ILE A 182 -13.80 -1.43 -3.97
CA ILE A 182 -13.97 0.01 -4.15
C ILE A 182 -12.88 0.48 -5.11
N PRO A 183 -13.23 0.90 -6.35
CA PRO A 183 -12.23 1.24 -7.37
C PRO A 183 -11.25 2.33 -6.92
N GLU A 184 -11.69 3.28 -6.11
CA GLU A 184 -10.80 4.35 -5.62
C GLU A 184 -9.69 3.84 -4.71
N ILE A 185 -9.94 2.77 -3.95
CA ILE A 185 -8.96 2.15 -3.05
C ILE A 185 -8.09 1.17 -3.85
N ASP A 186 -8.72 0.34 -4.67
CA ASP A 186 -8.02 -0.74 -5.39
C ASP A 186 -7.05 -0.18 -6.46
N ASN A 187 -7.41 0.93 -7.13
CA ASN A 187 -6.51 1.60 -8.10
C ASN A 187 -5.23 2.16 -7.47
N ILE A 188 -5.19 2.34 -6.15
CA ILE A 188 -4.01 2.84 -5.44
C ILE A 188 -2.95 1.76 -5.36
N GLU A 189 -3.38 0.53 -5.09
CA GLU A 189 -2.51 -0.65 -5.15
C GLU A 189 -1.95 -0.78 -6.56
N GLU A 190 -2.79 -0.78 -7.59
CA GLU A 190 -2.33 -0.89 -9.00
C GLU A 190 -1.24 0.14 -9.36
N LYS A 191 -1.36 1.37 -8.85
CA LYS A 191 -0.42 2.45 -9.13
C LYS A 191 0.88 2.36 -8.33
N HIS A 192 0.82 1.88 -7.10
CA HIS A 192 1.93 1.94 -6.14
C HIS A 192 2.46 0.56 -5.74
N THR A 193 1.95 -0.51 -6.37
CA THR A 193 2.39 -1.89 -6.15
C THR A 193 3.85 -2.05 -6.53
N LEU A 194 4.58 -2.71 -5.65
CA LEU A 194 5.97 -3.12 -5.87
C LEU A 194 6.06 -4.60 -6.27
N ASP A 195 4.92 -5.27 -6.54
CA ASP A 195 4.91 -6.69 -6.86
C ASP A 195 5.42 -6.94 -8.29
N PRO A 196 6.63 -7.54 -8.45
CA PRO A 196 7.16 -7.86 -9.76
C PRO A 196 6.32 -8.90 -10.53
N ARG A 197 5.43 -9.63 -9.84
CA ARG A 197 4.60 -10.69 -10.45
C ARG A 197 3.63 -10.16 -11.49
N ASN A 198 3.27 -8.88 -11.42
CA ASN A 198 2.41 -8.21 -12.40
C ASN A 198 3.05 -8.10 -13.80
N TRP A 199 4.39 -8.17 -13.89
CA TRP A 199 5.12 -8.07 -15.15
C TRP A 199 5.72 -9.40 -15.62
N ASN A 200 5.16 -10.53 -15.18
CA ASN A 200 5.61 -11.84 -15.64
C ASN A 200 5.09 -12.19 -17.03
N LEU A 201 5.97 -12.77 -17.85
CA LEU A 201 5.58 -13.42 -19.10
C LEU A 201 4.83 -14.71 -18.78
N ILE A 202 3.53 -14.76 -19.14
CA ILE A 202 2.71 -15.96 -18.95
C ILE A 202 3.02 -16.94 -20.07
N GLY A 203 3.71 -18.02 -19.72
CA GLY A 203 4.11 -19.10 -20.62
C GLY A 203 3.07 -20.20 -20.83
N GLU A 204 1.84 -20.03 -20.33
CA GLU A 204 0.74 -20.99 -20.50
C GLU A 204 -0.57 -20.25 -20.79
N SER A 205 -1.09 -20.41 -22.02
CA SER A 205 -2.40 -19.90 -22.41
C SER A 205 -3.50 -20.88 -21.98
N PRO A 206 -4.61 -20.43 -21.38
CA PRO A 206 -5.72 -21.31 -21.00
C PRO A 206 -6.58 -21.75 -22.21
N PHE A 207 -6.23 -21.32 -23.43
CA PHE A 207 -6.97 -21.62 -24.64
C PHE A 207 -6.16 -22.54 -25.56
N THR A 208 -6.81 -23.58 -26.09
CA THR A 208 -6.30 -24.37 -27.22
C THR A 208 -6.30 -23.51 -28.47
N TYR A 209 -5.15 -23.42 -29.15
CA TYR A 209 -5.07 -22.85 -30.48
C TYR A 209 -4.67 -23.95 -31.47
N ASN A 210 -5.17 -23.84 -32.70
CA ASN A 210 -4.82 -24.75 -33.79
C ASN A 210 -4.12 -23.93 -34.86
N GLU A 211 -2.89 -24.28 -35.16
CA GLU A 211 -2.14 -23.63 -36.23
C GLU A 211 -2.27 -24.40 -37.54
N ALA A 212 -2.23 -23.67 -38.65
CA ALA A 212 -2.18 -24.29 -39.97
C ALA A 212 -0.78 -24.84 -40.24
N ILE A 213 -0.67 -26.07 -40.74
CA ILE A 213 0.61 -26.70 -41.03
C ILE A 213 1.32 -25.93 -42.16
N ARG A 214 2.57 -25.52 -41.89
CA ARG A 214 3.45 -24.85 -42.87
C ARG A 214 4.52 -25.81 -43.38
N LEU A 215 4.92 -25.61 -44.64
CA LEU A 215 6.06 -26.31 -45.23
C LEU A 215 7.37 -25.66 -44.80
N GLU A 216 8.30 -26.44 -44.24
CA GLU A 216 9.65 -26.03 -43.81
C GLU A 216 10.59 -25.80 -45.01
N ALA A 217 10.24 -24.91 -45.93
CA ALA A 217 11.06 -24.62 -47.11
C ALA A 217 11.34 -23.11 -47.22
N GLY A 218 12.32 -22.64 -46.43
CA GLY A 218 12.96 -21.33 -46.58
C GLY A 218 12.31 -20.22 -45.75
N THR A 219 13.16 -19.36 -45.18
CA THR A 219 12.88 -18.28 -44.20
C THR A 219 12.04 -17.10 -44.72
N ASP A 220 11.26 -17.29 -45.79
CA ASP A 220 10.53 -16.21 -46.45
C ASP A 220 9.04 -16.28 -46.10
N LEU A 221 8.65 -15.52 -45.07
CA LEU A 221 7.34 -15.55 -44.39
C LEU A 221 6.14 -15.26 -45.34
N THR A 222 6.41 -14.64 -46.49
CA THR A 222 5.40 -14.28 -47.50
C THR A 222 5.27 -15.28 -48.64
N THR A 223 6.17 -16.26 -48.74
CA THR A 223 6.31 -17.12 -49.93
C THR A 223 6.10 -18.61 -49.61
N THR A 224 6.20 -19.04 -48.35
CA THR A 224 5.91 -20.41 -47.94
C THR A 224 4.41 -20.63 -47.75
N GLY A 225 3.80 -21.47 -48.59
CA GLY A 225 2.37 -21.77 -48.56
C GLY A 225 1.95 -22.65 -47.38
N LEU A 226 0.75 -22.37 -46.84
CA LEU A 226 0.02 -23.26 -45.95
C LEU A 226 -0.34 -24.56 -46.70
N ILE A 227 -0.38 -25.69 -45.99
CA ILE A 227 -0.93 -26.92 -46.57
C ILE A 227 -2.46 -26.79 -46.62
N ILE A 228 -3.01 -26.98 -47.82
CA ILE A 228 -4.44 -26.86 -48.12
C ILE A 228 -5.01 -28.24 -48.43
N ASP A 229 -6.23 -28.51 -47.98
CA ASP A 229 -6.98 -29.72 -48.30
C ASP A 229 -7.38 -29.73 -49.78
N GLU A 230 -7.19 -30.88 -50.43
CA GLU A 230 -7.43 -31.09 -51.86
C GLU A 230 -8.91 -30.94 -52.23
N THR A 231 -9.83 -31.19 -51.29
CA THR A 231 -11.27 -31.29 -51.59
C THR A 231 -12.01 -29.96 -51.44
N ASP A 232 -11.77 -29.24 -50.34
CA ASP A 232 -12.55 -28.04 -49.99
C ASP A 232 -11.72 -26.75 -50.01
N SER A 233 -10.42 -26.80 -50.34
CA SER A 233 -9.50 -25.66 -50.38
C SER A 233 -9.32 -24.93 -49.03
N ASP A 234 -9.65 -25.58 -47.93
CA ASP A 234 -9.41 -25.10 -46.56
C ASP A 234 -8.00 -25.50 -46.07
N ASN A 235 -7.45 -24.77 -45.09
CA ASN A 235 -6.13 -25.09 -44.54
C ASN A 235 -6.20 -26.33 -43.63
N ILE A 236 -5.17 -27.18 -43.68
CA ILE A 236 -5.00 -28.27 -42.73
C ILE A 236 -4.46 -27.71 -41.41
N ILE A 237 -5.19 -27.94 -40.33
CA ILE A 237 -4.83 -27.54 -38.97
C ILE A 237 -4.18 -28.69 -38.20
N CYS A 238 -3.24 -28.35 -37.30
CA CYS A 238 -2.64 -29.28 -36.34
C CYS A 238 -3.67 -29.77 -35.29
N GLU A 239 -3.29 -30.81 -34.53
CA GLU A 239 -4.05 -31.25 -33.36
C GLU A 239 -4.11 -30.18 -32.27
N ASP A 240 -5.13 -30.25 -31.41
CA ASP A 240 -5.33 -29.30 -30.32
C ASP A 240 -4.12 -29.33 -29.38
N GLU A 241 -3.34 -28.25 -29.34
CA GLU A 241 -2.20 -28.13 -28.45
C GLU A 241 -2.55 -27.31 -27.20
N VAL A 242 -2.00 -27.73 -26.06
CA VAL A 242 -2.06 -26.99 -24.79
C VAL A 242 -0.63 -26.55 -24.48
N GLY A 243 -0.31 -25.28 -24.73
CA GLY A 243 1.05 -24.78 -24.55
C GLY A 243 1.24 -23.34 -25.01
N VAL A 244 2.50 -22.93 -25.13
CA VAL A 244 2.93 -21.69 -25.78
C VAL A 244 3.74 -22.08 -27.01
N ASP A 245 3.33 -21.59 -28.18
CA ASP A 245 3.87 -21.97 -29.49
C ASP A 245 5.38 -21.71 -29.56
N SER A 246 5.79 -20.48 -29.23
CA SER A 246 7.16 -20.12 -28.83
C SER A 246 7.19 -18.64 -28.42
N ILE A 247 8.17 -18.25 -27.61
CA ILE A 247 8.54 -16.82 -27.51
C ILE A 247 9.65 -16.61 -28.53
N LEU A 248 9.27 -16.18 -29.74
CA LEU A 248 10.22 -15.84 -30.79
C LEU A 248 10.90 -14.53 -30.41
N TYR A 249 12.22 -14.59 -30.24
CA TYR A 249 13.08 -13.42 -30.17
C TYR A 249 13.81 -13.30 -31.51
N GLU A 250 13.87 -12.08 -32.05
CA GLU A 250 14.45 -11.83 -33.36
C GLU A 250 15.98 -11.93 -33.33
N ASP A 251 16.54 -12.58 -34.36
CA ASP A 251 17.95 -12.54 -34.78
C ASP A 251 18.07 -11.56 -35.95
N ASP A 252 19.25 -10.98 -36.07
CA ASP A 252 19.57 -9.69 -36.67
C ASP A 252 19.26 -9.62 -38.18
N GLU A 253 18.22 -8.87 -38.55
CA GLU A 253 18.29 -7.88 -39.64
C GLU A 253 17.13 -6.85 -39.55
N GLY A 254 17.18 -5.99 -38.53
CA GLY A 254 16.82 -4.57 -38.72
C GLY A 254 15.50 -4.02 -38.19
N ASP A 255 14.68 -4.74 -37.43
CA ASP A 255 13.49 -4.17 -36.76
C ASP A 255 13.54 -4.40 -35.23
N GLU A 256 13.15 -3.37 -34.46
CA GLU A 256 13.25 -3.33 -33.00
C GLU A 256 12.10 -4.08 -32.32
N TYR A 257 12.26 -5.38 -32.07
CA TYR A 257 11.42 -6.14 -31.14
C TYR A 257 12.23 -6.69 -29.97
N TYR A 258 12.75 -5.77 -29.15
CA TYR A 258 13.22 -6.13 -27.82
C TYR A 258 12.01 -6.25 -26.89
N ILE A 259 12.03 -7.20 -25.96
CA ILE A 259 11.51 -6.90 -24.63
C ILE A 259 12.48 -5.86 -24.10
N ILE A 260 12.16 -4.59 -24.33
CA ILE A 260 12.75 -3.51 -23.57
C ILE A 260 12.28 -3.77 -22.15
N LEU A 261 13.10 -4.48 -21.36
CA LEU A 261 13.25 -4.07 -19.98
C LEU A 261 13.60 -2.61 -20.12
N GLU A 262 12.66 -1.72 -19.76
CA GLU A 262 12.93 -0.31 -19.64
C GLU A 262 14.36 -0.15 -19.14
N ASN A 263 15.16 0.70 -19.79
CA ASN A 263 16.45 1.05 -19.23
C ASN A 263 16.16 1.48 -17.80
N PHE A 264 16.41 0.60 -16.84
CA PHE A 264 16.23 0.90 -15.44
C PHE A 264 17.38 1.81 -15.11
N ASN A 265 17.20 3.08 -15.43
CA ASN A 265 18.15 4.11 -15.08
C ASN A 265 17.97 4.34 -13.59
N ILE A 266 18.87 3.74 -12.79
CA ILE A 266 18.93 3.96 -11.34
C ILE A 266 19.21 5.44 -11.03
N GLU A 267 19.61 6.25 -12.01
CA GLU A 267 20.03 7.64 -11.80
C GLU A 267 18.89 8.66 -11.73
N GLU A 268 17.64 8.33 -12.08
CA GLU A 268 16.56 9.34 -12.07
C GLU A 268 15.36 8.95 -11.20
N GLN A 269 15.54 8.98 -9.87
CA GLN A 269 14.39 8.99 -8.95
C GLN A 269 14.08 10.38 -8.36
N MET A 270 14.93 11.40 -8.55
CA MET A 270 14.62 12.76 -8.09
C MET A 270 15.27 13.84 -8.99
N PRO A 271 14.49 14.66 -9.73
CA PRO A 271 15.00 15.81 -10.50
C PRO A 271 15.62 16.94 -9.65
N GLN A 272 15.79 16.73 -8.35
CA GLN A 272 16.32 17.68 -7.36
C GLN A 272 17.46 17.10 -6.52
N ALA A 273 17.98 15.91 -6.84
CA ALA A 273 19.17 15.41 -6.18
C ALA A 273 20.39 16.19 -6.71
N ASP A 274 20.87 17.18 -5.96
CA ASP A 274 22.02 18.03 -6.30
C ASP A 274 23.37 17.26 -6.36
N ASN A 275 23.36 15.92 -6.32
CA ASN A 275 24.57 15.09 -6.31
C ASN A 275 25.38 15.26 -7.60
N ASP A 276 24.72 15.32 -8.75
CA ASP A 276 25.37 15.57 -10.05
C ASP A 276 26.02 16.96 -10.07
N PHE A 277 25.36 17.97 -9.50
CA PHE A 277 25.95 19.32 -9.35
C PHE A 277 27.20 19.29 -8.45
N PHE A 278 27.21 18.50 -7.38
CA PHE A 278 28.39 18.35 -6.52
C PHE A 278 29.53 17.59 -7.21
N GLU A 279 29.24 16.62 -8.07
CA GLU A 279 30.26 15.82 -8.77
C GLU A 279 30.83 16.53 -10.02
N ASP A 280 29.97 17.19 -10.80
CA ASP A 280 30.34 17.82 -12.06
C ASP A 280 30.86 19.25 -11.89
N GLU A 281 30.23 20.03 -11.00
CA GLU A 281 30.49 21.47 -10.87
C GLU A 281 31.27 21.83 -9.59
N ALA A 282 31.12 21.08 -8.49
CA ALA A 282 31.88 21.35 -7.26
C ALA A 282 33.27 20.67 -7.22
N ILE A 283 33.42 19.45 -7.75
CA ILE A 283 34.69 18.69 -7.76
C ILE A 283 35.44 18.82 -9.11
N GLY A 284 34.76 19.27 -10.18
CA GLY A 284 35.39 19.60 -11.46
C GLY A 284 35.77 18.38 -12.30
N THR A 285 35.00 17.29 -12.21
CA THR A 285 35.27 16.07 -13.00
C THR A 285 35.11 16.33 -14.51
N GLU A 286 34.20 17.23 -14.90
CA GLU A 286 33.90 17.62 -16.28
C GLU A 286 34.25 19.09 -16.59
N SER A 287 34.31 19.95 -15.57
CA SER A 287 34.64 21.38 -15.69
C SER A 287 36.07 21.66 -15.19
N ILE A 288 36.87 22.37 -16.00
CA ILE A 288 38.32 22.57 -15.79
C ILE A 288 38.65 23.34 -14.49
N ASP A 289 37.65 23.98 -13.87
CA ASP A 289 37.80 24.81 -12.68
C ASP A 289 36.59 24.57 -11.75
N GLY A 290 36.60 23.44 -11.04
CA GLY A 290 35.58 23.13 -10.05
C GLY A 290 35.52 24.19 -8.95
N ILE A 291 34.35 24.43 -8.36
CA ILE A 291 34.15 25.50 -7.35
C ILE A 291 35.08 25.31 -6.13
N ILE A 292 35.53 24.09 -5.84
CA ILE A 292 36.43 23.78 -4.71
C ILE A 292 37.76 23.21 -5.23
N ASP A 293 38.78 24.08 -5.36
CA ASP A 293 40.14 23.70 -5.75
C ASP A 293 41.02 23.36 -4.52
N PHE A 294 41.46 22.10 -4.43
CA PHE A 294 42.40 21.62 -3.40
C PHE A 294 43.84 21.46 -3.91
N SER A 295 44.16 21.97 -5.11
CA SER A 295 45.51 21.89 -5.69
C SER A 295 46.53 22.79 -4.99
N GLU A 296 46.08 23.84 -4.29
CA GLU A 296 46.94 24.69 -3.49
C GLU A 296 47.27 24.05 -2.13
N LYS A 297 48.54 23.67 -1.97
CA LYS A 297 49.04 22.96 -0.79
C LYS A 297 49.12 23.82 0.49
N ASN A 298 48.84 25.12 0.42
CA ASN A 298 48.90 26.02 1.57
C ASN A 298 47.94 27.22 1.47
N PRO A 299 46.62 27.01 1.62
CA PRO A 299 45.63 28.08 1.46
C PRO A 299 45.55 29.04 2.66
N PHE A 300 46.21 28.74 3.80
CA PHE A 300 46.14 29.56 5.03
C PHE A 300 47.46 29.71 5.82
N GLY A 301 48.62 29.46 5.22
CA GLY A 301 49.91 29.58 5.91
C GLY A 301 50.71 30.82 5.51
N GLU A 302 51.41 31.41 6.48
CA GLU A 302 52.32 32.55 6.27
C GLU A 302 53.38 32.27 5.19
N PRO A 303 53.84 33.31 4.45
CA PRO A 303 54.75 33.14 3.33
C PRO A 303 56.02 32.41 3.77
N THR A 304 56.37 31.35 3.05
CA THR A 304 57.65 30.68 3.25
C THR A 304 58.75 31.65 2.80
N GLU A 305 59.44 32.27 3.77
CA GLU A 305 60.64 33.04 3.47
C GLU A 305 61.66 32.13 2.77
N GLY A 306 62.21 32.65 1.68
CA GLY A 306 62.82 31.84 0.63
C GLY A 306 64.07 31.07 1.01
N MET A 307 64.36 30.10 0.14
CA MET A 307 65.68 29.86 -0.43
C MET A 307 65.53 29.51 -1.92
#